data_AF-A0A7R9Q800-F1
#
_entry.id   AF-A0A7R9Q800-F1
#
_cell.length_a   1.000
_cell.length_b   1.000
_cell.length_c   1.000
_cell.angle_alpha   90.00
_cell.angle_beta   90.00
_cell.angle_gamma   90.00
#
_symmetry.space_group_name_H-M   'P 1'
#
loop_
_entity.id
_entity.type
_entity.pdbx_description
1 polymer ?
#
loop_
_entity_poly.entity_id
_entity_poly.type
_entity_poly.pdbx_seq_one_letter_code
_entity_poly.pdbx_strand_id
1 'polypeptide(L)'
;MPRKEKQEMHYLSEKYDQMVTEMTEHDFQVIRFSSYRTASKLRFIQHKTNFHYIDLWNAIESIRDNGLHSFQDMSAEISVQRMEALVASFQMPFNMCND
;
A
#
# COMPACT_ATOMS: atom_id res chain seq x y z
N MET A 1 5.16 25.24 -6.97
CA MET A 1 4.31 24.24 -6.28
C MET A 1 3.21 24.96 -5.52
N PRO A 2 1.94 24.67 -5.77
CA PRO A 2 0.81 25.26 -5.04
C PRO A 2 0.83 24.88 -3.55
N ARG A 3 0.35 25.81 -2.71
CA ARG A 3 0.42 25.74 -1.23
C ARG A 3 -0.23 24.47 -0.63
N LYS A 4 -1.22 23.90 -1.32
CA LYS A 4 -1.97 22.71 -0.90
C LYS A 4 -1.14 21.42 -1.02
N GLU A 5 -0.49 21.20 -2.17
CA GLU A 5 0.38 20.04 -2.41
C GLU A 5 1.52 19.96 -1.38
N LYS A 6 2.11 21.10 -1.01
CA LYS A 6 3.19 21.12 -0.01
C LYS A 6 2.71 20.67 1.38
N GLN A 7 1.46 20.95 1.73
CA GLN A 7 0.89 20.58 3.02
C GLN A 7 0.45 19.12 3.06
N GLU A 8 -0.08 18.59 1.95
CA GLU A 8 -0.36 17.15 1.80
C GLU A 8 0.92 16.33 1.87
N MET A 9 1.99 16.79 1.20
CA MET A 9 3.31 16.15 1.28
C MET A 9 3.84 16.09 2.71
N HIS A 10 3.69 17.18 3.49
CA HIS A 10 4.09 17.19 4.90
C HIS A 10 3.29 16.19 5.73
N TYR A 11 1.97 16.18 5.56
CA TYR A 11 1.10 15.25 6.28
C TYR A 11 1.41 13.77 5.98
N LEU A 12 1.65 13.45 4.71
CA LEU A 12 2.04 12.10 4.30
C LEU A 12 3.40 11.69 4.88
N SER A 13 4.35 12.62 4.95
CA SER A 13 5.65 12.39 5.59
C SER A 13 5.49 12.08 7.08
N GLU A 14 4.71 12.86 7.82
CA GLU A 14 4.46 12.62 9.25
C GLU A 14 3.80 11.26 9.48
N LYS A 15 2.83 10.89 8.64
CA LYS A 15 2.16 9.58 8.72
C LYS A 15 3.12 8.42 8.45
N TYR A 16 4.03 8.59 7.49
CA TYR A 16 5.07 7.60 7.22
C TYR A 16 6.03 7.45 8.42
N ASP A 17 6.48 8.55 9.00
CA ASP A 17 7.39 8.54 10.15
C ASP A 17 6.75 7.88 11.39
N GLN A 18 5.45 8.14 11.62
CA GLN A 18 4.69 7.47 12.68
C GLN A 18 4.64 5.96 12.46
N MET A 19 4.33 5.50 11.24
CA MET A 19 4.29 4.08 10.91
C MET A 19 5.67 3.41 11.07
N VAL A 20 6.75 4.09 10.69
CA VAL A 20 8.11 3.58 10.87
C VAL A 20 8.45 3.47 12.36
N THR A 21 8.06 4.46 13.16
CA THR A 21 8.26 4.45 14.63
C THR A 21 7.55 3.27 15.26
N GLU A 22 6.26 3.07 14.99
CA GLU A 22 5.49 1.91 15.48
C GLU A 22 6.14 0.59 15.05
N MET A 23 6.63 0.49 13.81
CA MET A 23 7.30 -0.72 13.32
C MET A 23 8.60 -1.00 14.08
N THR A 24 9.31 0.04 14.54
CA THR A 24 10.54 -0.13 15.34
C THR A 24 10.27 -0.63 16.75
N GLU A 25 9.08 -0.40 17.30
CA GLU A 25 8.67 -0.86 18.63
C GLU A 25 8.37 -2.38 18.67
N HIS A 26 8.12 -3.00 17.51
CA HIS A 26 7.75 -4.42 17.42
C HIS A 26 8.92 -5.43 17.50
N ASP A 27 10.12 -5.01 17.94
CA ASP A 27 11.31 -5.85 18.13
C ASP A 27 11.70 -6.76 16.93
N PHE A 28 11.25 -6.42 15.72
CA PHE A 28 11.51 -7.25 14.53
C PHE A 28 13.01 -7.46 14.26
N GLN A 29 13.88 -6.58 14.77
CA GLN A 29 15.33 -6.70 14.62
C GLN A 29 15.95 -7.85 15.42
N VAL A 30 15.27 -8.33 16.48
CA VAL A 30 15.71 -9.47 17.29
C VAL A 30 15.62 -10.78 16.49
N ILE A 31 14.75 -10.84 15.48
CA ILE A 31 14.57 -12.01 14.62
C ILE A 31 15.86 -12.30 13.84
N ARG A 32 16.47 -13.46 14.11
CA ARG A 32 17.74 -13.89 13.49
C ARG A 32 17.59 -14.19 12.00
N PHE A 33 16.55 -14.92 11.62
CA PHE A 33 16.31 -15.29 10.22
C PHE A 33 15.85 -14.07 9.41
N SER A 34 16.66 -13.65 8.43
CA SER A 34 16.37 -12.49 7.59
C SER A 34 15.04 -12.60 6.86
N SER A 35 14.72 -13.77 6.30
CA SER A 35 13.44 -13.99 5.61
C SER A 35 12.25 -13.84 6.55
N TYR A 36 12.35 -14.36 7.79
CA TYR A 36 11.27 -14.21 8.78
C TYR A 36 11.13 -12.76 9.24
N ARG A 37 12.25 -12.06 9.46
CA ARG A 37 12.25 -10.64 9.80
C ARG A 37 11.57 -9.79 8.73
N THR A 38 11.87 -10.04 7.46
CA THR A 38 11.22 -9.37 6.33
C THR A 38 9.73 -9.72 6.29
N ALA A 39 9.37 -11.00 6.43
CA ALA A 39 7.96 -11.42 6.45
C ALA A 39 7.16 -10.77 7.59
N SER A 40 7.72 -10.69 8.81
CA SER A 40 7.07 -10.03 9.94
C SER A 40 6.84 -8.54 9.70
N LYS A 41 7.82 -7.84 9.11
CA LYS A 41 7.67 -6.43 8.71
C LYS A 41 6.60 -6.26 7.61
N LEU A 42 6.60 -7.12 6.59
CA LEU A 42 5.59 -7.10 5.54
C LEU A 42 4.18 -7.37 6.11
N ARG A 43 4.06 -8.29 7.07
CA ARG A 43 2.80 -8.58 7.75
C ARG A 43 2.30 -7.39 8.56
N PHE A 44 3.19 -6.69 9.27
CA PHE A 44 2.86 -5.45 9.97
C PHE A 44 2.32 -4.39 9.00
N ILE A 45 3.02 -4.15 7.89
CA ILE A 45 2.60 -3.19 6.86
C ILE A 45 1.23 -3.60 6.28
N GLN A 46 1.05 -4.87 5.94
CA GLN A 46 -0.21 -5.41 5.41
C GLN A 46 -1.40 -5.19 6.36
N HIS A 47 -1.17 -5.27 7.67
CA HIS A 47 -2.17 -4.95 8.68
C HIS A 47 -2.46 -3.44 8.75
N LYS A 48 -1.42 -2.61 8.84
CA LYS A 48 -1.55 -1.14 8.93
C LYS A 48 -2.20 -0.50 7.70
N THR A 49 -2.02 -1.10 6.53
CA THR A 49 -2.62 -0.61 5.27
C THR A 49 -3.94 -1.30 4.93
N ASN A 50 -4.44 -2.20 5.79
CA ASN A 50 -5.65 -3.01 5.54
C ASN A 50 -5.57 -3.92 4.30
N PHE A 51 -4.37 -4.13 3.73
CA PHE A 51 -4.16 -5.01 2.57
C PHE A 51 -4.41 -6.50 2.87
N HIS A 52 -4.59 -6.87 4.13
CA HIS A 52 -4.92 -8.25 4.53
C HIS A 52 -6.38 -8.63 4.27
N TYR A 53 -7.25 -7.65 4.00
CA TYR A 53 -8.65 -7.89 3.58
C TYR A 53 -8.81 -8.08 2.08
N ILE A 54 -7.77 -7.79 1.29
CA ILE A 54 -7.82 -7.96 -0.17
C ILE A 54 -7.63 -9.44 -0.48
N ASP A 55 -8.65 -10.05 -1.08
CA ASP A 55 -8.56 -11.38 -1.63
C ASP A 55 -7.95 -11.39 -3.05
N LEU A 56 -7.59 -12.59 -3.52
CA LEU A 56 -6.98 -12.76 -4.83
C LEU A 56 -7.91 -12.31 -5.98
N TRP A 57 -9.22 -12.44 -5.81
CA TRP A 57 -10.19 -12.06 -6.83
C TRP A 57 -10.21 -10.55 -7.03
N ASN A 58 -10.41 -9.79 -5.94
CA ASN A 58 -10.41 -8.33 -5.94
C ASN A 58 -9.07 -7.77 -6.41
N ALA A 59 -7.95 -8.45 -6.09
CA ALA A 59 -6.64 -8.06 -6.59
C ALA A 59 -6.49 -8.24 -8.10
N ILE A 60 -7.01 -9.32 -8.67
CA ILE A 60 -6.97 -9.56 -10.11
C ILE A 60 -7.90 -8.60 -10.84
N GLU A 61 -9.11 -8.38 -10.30
CA GLU A 61 -10.13 -7.58 -10.97
C GLU A 61 -9.72 -6.10 -11.03
N SER A 62 -9.17 -5.54 -9.95
CA SER A 62 -8.66 -4.16 -9.98
C SER A 62 -7.50 -3.98 -10.96
N ILE A 63 -6.58 -4.94 -11.07
CA ILE A 63 -5.48 -4.90 -12.05
C ILE A 63 -6.04 -4.99 -13.48
N ARG A 64 -7.10 -5.77 -13.68
CA ARG A 64 -7.81 -5.87 -14.95
C ARG A 64 -8.48 -4.54 -15.31
N ASP A 65 -9.28 -4.00 -14.41
CA ASP A 65 -10.04 -2.76 -14.59
C ASP A 65 -9.15 -1.54 -14.82
N ASN A 66 -7.96 -1.52 -14.23
CA ASN A 66 -6.96 -0.46 -14.44
C ASN A 66 -6.10 -0.67 -15.72
N GLY A 67 -6.37 -1.74 -16.48
CA GLY A 67 -5.69 -2.04 -17.75
C GLY A 67 -4.20 -2.39 -17.62
N LEU A 68 -3.73 -2.69 -16.40
CA LEU A 68 -2.30 -2.93 -16.14
C LEU A 68 -1.83 -4.28 -16.72
N HIS A 69 -2.75 -5.24 -16.82
CA HIS A 69 -2.50 -6.55 -17.43
C HIS A 69 -2.15 -6.49 -18.93
N SER A 70 -2.52 -5.39 -19.61
CA SER A 70 -2.31 -5.20 -21.06
C SER A 70 -1.01 -4.48 -21.39
N PHE A 71 -0.20 -4.13 -20.40
CA PHE A 71 1.10 -3.52 -20.65
C PHE A 71 2.03 -4.54 -21.30
N GLN A 72 2.44 -4.23 -22.53
CA GLN A 72 3.38 -5.03 -23.29
C GLN A 72 4.83 -4.86 -22.81
N ASP A 73 5.13 -3.72 -22.19
CA ASP A 73 6.41 -3.41 -21.55
C ASP A 73 6.27 -3.49 -20.03
N MET A 74 7.03 -4.39 -19.40
CA MET A 74 7.09 -4.54 -17.93
C MET A 74 7.75 -3.34 -17.23
N SER A 75 8.48 -2.51 -17.96
CA SER A 75 9.13 -1.30 -17.45
C SER A 75 8.29 -0.02 -17.66
N ALA A 76 7.07 -0.15 -18.19
CA ALA A 76 6.19 0.99 -18.39
C ALA A 76 5.88 1.71 -17.07
N GLU A 77 6.18 3.00 -17.01
CA GLU A 77 5.87 3.83 -15.84
C GLU A 77 4.36 4.03 -15.69
N ILE A 78 3.88 3.92 -14.45
CA ILE A 78 2.50 4.18 -14.08
C ILE A 78 2.43 5.56 -13.43
N SER A 79 1.54 6.43 -13.91
CA SER A 79 1.34 7.74 -13.29
C SER A 79 0.78 7.60 -11.87
N VAL A 80 1.11 8.55 -11.00
CA VAL A 80 0.63 8.59 -9.60
C VAL A 80 -0.90 8.48 -9.53
N GLN A 81 -1.62 9.19 -10.40
CA GLN A 81 -3.08 9.17 -10.47
C GLN A 81 -3.64 7.76 -10.77
N ARG A 82 -2.99 7.00 -11.65
CA ARG A 82 -3.40 5.62 -11.94
C ARG A 82 -3.08 4.68 -10.78
N MET A 83 -1.96 4.92 -10.09
CA MET A 83 -1.62 4.16 -8.90
C MET A 83 -2.63 4.41 -7.76
N GLU A 84 -3.07 5.65 -7.57
CA GLU A 84 -4.12 6.00 -6.62
C GLU A 84 -5.45 5.34 -6.96
N ALA A 85 -5.87 5.36 -8.24
CA ALA A 85 -7.07 4.68 -8.71
C ALA A 85 -7.00 3.17 -8.47
N LEU A 86 -5.85 2.55 -8.74
CA LEU A 86 -5.61 1.14 -8.46
C LEU A 86 -5.72 0.84 -6.95
N VAL A 87 -5.04 1.62 -6.11
CA VAL A 87 -5.07 1.43 -4.65
C VAL A 87 -6.49 1.60 -4.11
N ALA A 88 -7.23 2.59 -4.59
CA ALA A 88 -8.63 2.79 -4.23
C ALA A 88 -9.48 1.58 -4.63
N SER A 89 -9.32 1.09 -5.86
CA SER A 89 -10.10 -0.06 -6.37
C SER A 89 -9.88 -1.35 -5.57
N PHE A 90 -8.70 -1.57 -4.98
CA PHE A 90 -8.48 -2.68 -4.06
C PHE A 90 -9.29 -2.56 -2.76
N GLN A 91 -9.53 -1.33 -2.28
CA GLN A 91 -10.19 -1.05 -0.99
C GLN A 91 -11.70 -0.82 -1.11
N MET A 92 -12.20 -0.54 -2.32
CA MET A 92 -13.62 -0.28 -2.58
C MET A 92 -14.57 -1.37 -2.02
N PRO A 93 -14.32 -2.69 -2.21
CA PRO A 93 -15.19 -3.74 -1.67
C PRO A 93 -15.26 -3.73 -0.13
N PHE A 94 -14.19 -3.35 0.56
CA PHE A 94 -14.16 -3.25 2.02
C PHE A 94 -14.95 -2.02 2.52
N ASN A 95 -14.83 -0.88 1.85
CA ASN A 95 -15.51 0.35 2.27
C ASN A 95 -17.03 0.30 2.03
N MET A 96 -17.51 -0.44 1.02
CA MET A 96 -18.95 -0.56 0.72
C MET A 96 -19.71 -1.52 1.65
N CYS A 97 -19.01 -2.33 2.47
CA CYS A 97 -19.63 -3.24 3.44
C CYS A 97 -19.68 -2.66 4.87
N ASN A 98 -19.20 -1.44 5.09
CA ASN A 98 -19.17 -0.78 6.40
C ASN A 98 -20.18 0.37 6.54
N ASP A 99 -21.12 0.53 5.60
CA ASP A 99 -22.29 1.42 5.67
C ASP A 99 -23.60 0.62 5.86
#